data_AF-A0A3D8P5P1-F1
#
_entry.id   AF-A0A3D8P5P1-F1
#
_cell.length_a   1.000
_cell.length_b   1.000
_cell.length_c   1.000
_cell.angle_alpha   90.00
_cell.angle_beta   90.00
_cell.angle_gamma   90.00
#
_symmetry.space_group_name_H-M   'P 1'
#
loop_
_entity.id
_entity.type
_entity.pdbx_description
1 polymer ?
#
loop_
_entity_poly.entity_id
_entity_poly.type
_entity_poly.pdbx_seq_one_letter_code
_entity_poly.pdbx_strand_id
1 'polypeptide(L)'
;MCSGGAIPRCIVDLTAYYLGLALQEKCGECSGCREALPRIYELLRQISRGEGEISLLDELSSLAKQVLAGEACPASRIGARMVQEALANYDEEFAAHLTERYCPAGVCDIRYVVEV
;
A
#
# COMPACT_ATOMS: atom_id res chain seq x y z
N MET A 1 -1.30 16.42 -26.22
CA MET A 1 -0.76 15.18 -26.82
C MET A 1 0.44 14.75 -25.98
N CYS A 2 0.19 13.93 -24.96
CA CYS A 2 1.23 13.37 -24.09
C CYS A 2 1.87 12.19 -24.84
N SER A 3 2.88 12.51 -25.64
CA SER A 3 3.76 11.53 -26.27
C SER A 3 4.68 10.96 -25.19
N GLY A 4 4.34 9.81 -24.63
CA GLY A 4 5.21 9.11 -23.70
C GLY A 4 4.62 7.74 -23.44
N GLY A 5 5.31 6.68 -23.89
CA GLY A 5 4.87 5.30 -23.66
C GLY A 5 4.51 5.12 -22.19
N ALA A 6 3.32 4.58 -21.93
CA ALA A 6 2.88 4.32 -20.58
C ALA A 6 3.88 3.35 -19.94
N ILE A 7 4.72 3.85 -19.04
CA ILE A 7 5.49 3.00 -18.13
C ILE A 7 4.42 2.24 -17.35
N PRO A 8 4.40 0.89 -17.39
CA PRO A 8 3.43 0.14 -16.61
C PRO A 8 3.60 0.51 -15.14
N ARG A 9 2.51 0.84 -14.45
CA ARG A 9 2.52 1.19 -13.02
C ARG A 9 1.58 0.25 -12.29
N CYS A 10 2.11 -0.42 -11.28
CA CYS A 10 1.30 -1.18 -10.34
C CYS A 10 0.68 -0.23 -9.31
N ILE A 11 -0.60 -0.41 -8.98
CA ILE A 11 -1.23 0.41 -7.94
C ILE A 11 -0.59 0.18 -6.57
N VAL A 12 -0.21 -1.07 -6.24
CA VAL A 12 0.43 -1.41 -4.96
C VAL A 12 1.75 -0.67 -4.81
N ASP A 13 2.59 -0.71 -5.84
CA ASP A 13 3.88 -0.01 -5.86
C ASP A 13 3.69 1.52 -5.81
N LEU A 14 2.72 2.04 -6.58
CA LEU A 14 2.43 3.47 -6.60
C LEU A 14 1.93 3.99 -5.24
N THR A 15 1.01 3.25 -4.60
CA THR A 15 0.53 3.57 -3.26
C THR A 15 1.65 3.50 -2.24
N ALA A 16 2.51 2.46 -2.29
CA ALA A 16 3.68 2.35 -1.43
C ALA A 16 4.64 3.53 -1.62
N TYR A 17 4.93 3.91 -2.86
CA TYR A 17 5.81 5.03 -3.18
C TYR A 17 5.31 6.34 -2.56
N TYR A 18 4.05 6.71 -2.81
CA TYR A 18 3.50 7.96 -2.26
C TYR A 18 3.37 7.93 -0.73
N LEU A 19 3.04 6.77 -0.15
CA LEU A 19 3.01 6.63 1.29
C LEU A 19 4.42 6.77 1.89
N GLY A 20 5.44 6.27 1.19
CA GLY A 20 6.85 6.46 1.55
C GLY A 20 7.24 7.94 1.59
N LEU A 21 6.77 8.75 0.63
CA LEU A 21 6.97 10.20 0.67
C LEU A 21 6.25 10.83 1.87
N ALA A 22 5.00 10.45 2.14
CA ALA A 22 4.26 10.92 3.31
C ALA A 22 4.95 10.54 4.64
N LEU A 23 5.67 9.42 4.67
CA LEU A 23 6.46 8.99 5.81
C LEU A 23 7.75 9.81 6.01
N GLN A 24 8.38 10.31 4.93
CA GLN A 24 9.55 11.18 5.05
C GLN A 24 9.17 12.54 5.66
N GLU A 25 7.97 13.04 5.36
CA GLU A 25 7.47 14.35 5.81
C GLU A 25 6.70 14.30 7.14
N LYS A 26 6.61 13.14 7.78
CA LYS A 26 5.78 12.96 8.99
C LYS A 26 6.39 13.65 10.20
N CYS A 27 5.56 14.25 11.07
CA CYS A 27 6.02 14.87 12.32
C CYS A 27 6.26 13.87 13.49
N GLY A 28 5.59 12.71 13.47
CA GLY A 28 5.75 11.66 14.50
C GLY A 28 5.00 11.91 15.83
N GLU A 29 4.25 13.00 15.95
CA GLU A 29 3.57 13.38 17.20
C GLU A 29 2.31 12.54 17.46
N CYS A 30 1.49 12.28 16.45
CA CYS A 30 0.29 11.43 16.56
C CYS A 30 0.60 9.95 16.30
N SER A 31 -0.20 9.05 16.88
CA SER A 31 -0.09 7.59 16.66
C SER A 31 -0.23 7.21 15.18
N GLY A 32 -1.02 7.97 14.42
CA GLY A 32 -1.13 7.83 12.97
C GLY A 32 0.22 7.94 12.26
N CYS A 33 1.01 8.97 12.56
CA CYS A 33 2.35 9.15 11.99
C CYS A 33 3.39 8.21 12.62
N ARG A 34 3.29 7.94 13.93
CA ARG A 34 4.31 7.17 14.65
C ARG A 34 4.26 5.67 14.35
N GLU A 35 3.05 5.11 14.28
CA GLU A 35 2.82 3.66 14.29
C GLU A 35 2.02 3.20 13.08
N ALA A 36 0.88 3.83 12.81
CA ALA A 36 -0.05 3.32 11.80
C ALA A 36 0.47 3.46 10.36
N LEU A 37 0.93 4.65 9.94
CA LEU A 37 1.47 4.84 8.59
C LEU A 37 2.70 3.95 8.31
N PRO A 38 3.68 3.80 9.22
CA PRO A 38 4.76 2.84 9.04
C PRO A 38 4.27 1.42 8.84
N ARG A 39 3.31 0.96 9.66
CA ARG A 39 2.73 -0.38 9.52
C ARG A 39 2.04 -0.57 8.18
N ILE A 40 1.23 0.40 7.76
CA ILE A 40 0.56 0.39 6.45
C ILE A 40 1.60 0.31 5.32
N TYR A 41 2.70 1.07 5.41
CA TYR A 41 3.77 1.02 4.42
C TYR A 41 4.46 -0.34 4.37
N GLU A 42 4.75 -0.95 5.52
CA GLU A 42 5.32 -2.30 5.58
C GLU A 42 4.40 -3.34 4.92
N LEU A 43 3.09 -3.27 5.19
CA LEU A 43 2.09 -4.14 4.57
C LEU A 43 2.09 -3.99 3.04
N LEU A 44 2.08 -2.75 2.52
CA LEU A 44 2.17 -2.50 1.08
C LEU A 44 3.46 -3.09 0.48
N ARG A 45 4.59 -3.02 1.20
CA ARG A 45 5.85 -3.63 0.77
C ARG A 45 5.80 -5.16 0.81
N GLN A 46 5.13 -5.77 1.78
CA GLN A 46 4.88 -7.21 1.80
C GLN A 46 4.04 -7.65 0.60
N ILE A 47 2.93 -6.95 0.34
CA ILE A 47 2.07 -7.20 -0.82
C ILE A 47 2.88 -7.05 -2.12
N SER A 48 3.69 -5.99 -2.26
CA SER A 48 4.56 -5.81 -3.45
C SER A 48 5.61 -6.90 -3.66
N ARG A 49 5.89 -7.72 -2.64
CA ARG A 49 6.80 -8.87 -2.75
C ARG A 49 6.06 -10.19 -2.93
N GLY A 50 4.73 -10.15 -3.00
CA GLY A 50 3.88 -11.31 -2.95
C GLY A 50 4.06 -12.09 -1.66
N GLU A 51 4.28 -11.39 -0.54
CA GLU A 51 4.43 -11.99 0.79
C GLU A 51 3.10 -11.86 1.57
N GLY A 52 2.70 -12.95 2.23
CA GLY A 52 1.51 -12.98 3.08
C GLY A 52 0.24 -13.48 2.39
N GLU A 53 -0.87 -13.39 3.11
CA GLU A 53 -2.17 -13.93 2.73
C GLU A 53 -3.17 -12.82 2.40
N ILE A 54 -4.28 -13.16 1.74
CA ILE A 54 -5.33 -12.20 1.34
C ILE A 54 -5.87 -11.37 2.52
N SER A 55 -5.79 -11.90 3.75
CA SER A 55 -6.18 -11.19 4.98
C SER A 55 -5.36 -9.92 5.25
N LEU A 56 -4.20 -9.74 4.61
CA LEU A 56 -3.45 -8.49 4.69
C LEU A 56 -4.25 -7.30 4.12
N LEU A 57 -5.18 -7.52 3.18
CA LEU A 57 -6.04 -6.45 2.66
C LEU A 57 -7.02 -5.96 3.72
N ASP A 58 -7.54 -6.86 4.55
CA ASP A 58 -8.40 -6.51 5.68
C ASP A 58 -7.61 -5.75 6.76
N GLU A 59 -6.38 -6.18 7.07
CA GLU A 59 -5.49 -5.48 8.00
C GLU A 59 -5.20 -4.06 7.49
N LEU A 60 -4.81 -3.93 6.22
CA LEU A 60 -4.51 -2.66 5.57
C LEU A 60 -5.73 -1.72 5.59
N SER A 61 -6.91 -2.25 5.28
CA SER A 61 -8.16 -1.50 5.30
C SER A 61 -8.54 -1.05 6.72
N SER A 62 -8.41 -1.95 7.69
CA SER A 62 -8.71 -1.69 9.09
C SER A 62 -7.81 -0.59 9.67
N LEU A 63 -6.48 -0.69 9.45
CA LEU A 63 -5.53 0.31 9.92
C LEU A 63 -5.81 1.69 9.32
N ALA A 64 -6.06 1.76 8.01
CA ALA A 64 -6.37 3.03 7.36
C ALA A 64 -7.68 3.65 7.90
N LYS A 65 -8.72 2.84 8.13
CA LYS A 65 -9.96 3.31 8.77
C LYS A 65 -9.74 3.82 10.19
N GLN A 66 -8.92 3.13 10.99
CA GLN A 66 -8.56 3.56 12.34
C GLN A 66 -7.87 4.94 12.34
N VAL A 67 -6.92 5.18 11.43
CA VAL A 67 -6.27 6.50 11.28
C VAL A 67 -7.29 7.58 10.91
N LEU A 68 -8.23 7.28 10.02
CA LEU A 68 -9.24 8.25 9.58
C LEU A 68 -10.27 8.59 10.67
N ALA A 69 -10.59 7.62 11.54
CA ALA A 69 -11.53 7.78 12.64
C ALA A 69 -10.91 8.40 13.91
N GLY A 70 -9.60 8.23 14.12
CA GLY A 70 -8.90 8.73 15.29
C GLY A 70 -8.46 10.19 15.22
N GLU A 71 -7.82 10.65 16.31
CA GLU A 71 -7.15 11.95 16.39
C GLU A 71 -5.81 11.91 15.64
N ALA A 72 -5.90 12.12 14.33
CA ALA A 72 -4.78 12.03 13.40
C ALA A 72 -4.57 13.36 12.66
N CYS A 73 -3.31 13.75 12.44
CA CYS A 73 -3.00 14.98 11.72
C CYS A 73 -3.39 14.87 10.24
N PRO A 74 -3.59 16.00 9.52
CA PRO A 74 -3.99 15.99 8.11
C PRO A 74 -3.08 15.13 7.21
N ALA A 75 -1.77 15.13 7.44
CA ALA A 75 -0.81 14.33 6.67
C ALA A 75 -1.08 12.82 6.81
N SER A 76 -1.26 12.34 8.04
CA SER A 76 -1.58 10.92 8.28
C SER A 76 -2.93 10.50 7.70
N ARG A 77 -3.93 11.40 7.74
CA ARG A 77 -5.23 11.18 7.12
C ARG A 77 -5.14 11.11 5.59
N ILE A 78 -4.30 11.92 4.97
CA ILE A 78 -4.06 11.86 3.51
C ILE A 78 -3.46 10.50 3.15
N GLY A 79 -2.40 10.06 3.83
CA GLY A 79 -1.80 8.74 3.59
C GLY A 79 -2.79 7.59 3.74
N ALA A 80 -3.57 7.59 4.83
CA ALA A 80 -4.60 6.57 5.06
C ALA A 80 -5.73 6.61 4.02
N ARG A 81 -6.15 7.80 3.59
CA ARG A 81 -7.16 7.96 2.54
C ARG A 81 -6.66 7.42 1.20
N MET A 82 -5.42 7.70 0.83
CA MET A 82 -4.84 7.16 -0.41
C MET A 82 -4.91 5.64 -0.45
N VAL A 83 -4.65 4.97 0.67
CA VAL A 83 -4.74 3.50 0.77
C VAL A 83 -6.18 3.01 0.67
N GLN A 84 -7.14 3.67 1.32
CA GLN A 84 -8.56 3.32 1.18
C GLN A 84 -9.06 3.46 -0.26
N GLU A 85 -8.71 4.56 -0.94
CA GLU A 85 -9.10 4.77 -2.33
C GLU A 85 -8.42 3.75 -3.26
N ALA A 86 -7.15 3.42 -3.02
CA ALA A 86 -6.45 2.40 -3.80
C ALA A 86 -7.11 1.03 -3.64
N LEU A 87 -7.43 0.62 -2.41
CA LEU A 87 -8.16 -0.62 -2.15
C LEU A 87 -9.57 -0.61 -2.74
N ALA A 88 -10.30 0.50 -2.64
CA ALA A 88 -11.68 0.57 -3.13
C ALA A 88 -11.82 0.50 -4.65
N ASN A 89 -10.80 0.93 -5.39
CA ASN A 89 -10.85 1.02 -6.85
C ASN A 89 -9.99 -0.05 -7.56
N TYR A 90 -9.09 -0.72 -6.85
CA TYR A 90 -8.11 -1.64 -7.45
C TYR A 90 -7.85 -2.90 -6.60
N ASP A 91 -8.82 -3.32 -5.78
CA ASP A 91 -8.74 -4.52 -4.93
C ASP A 91 -8.28 -5.77 -5.69
N GLU A 92 -8.75 -5.97 -6.93
CA GLU A 92 -8.34 -7.10 -7.77
C GLU A 92 -6.82 -7.13 -8.01
N GLU A 93 -6.20 -5.97 -8.24
CA GLU A 93 -4.75 -5.89 -8.46
C GLU A 93 -3.97 -6.19 -7.17
N PHE A 94 -4.47 -5.72 -6.02
CA PHE A 94 -3.92 -6.10 -4.71
C PHE A 94 -4.06 -7.60 -4.46
N ALA A 95 -5.21 -8.20 -4.80
CA ALA A 95 -5.48 -9.61 -4.61
C ALA A 95 -4.57 -10.49 -5.48
N ALA A 96 -4.29 -10.10 -6.72
CA ALA A 96 -3.38 -10.83 -7.62
C ALA A 96 -1.97 -10.99 -7.01
N HIS A 97 -1.47 -9.98 -6.28
CA HIS A 97 -0.18 -10.04 -5.61
C HIS A 97 -0.13 -11.12 -4.52
N LEU A 98 -1.25 -11.38 -3.85
CA LEU A 98 -1.32 -12.28 -2.69
C LEU A 98 -1.78 -13.69 -3.07
N THR A 99 -2.70 -13.81 -4.01
CA THR A 99 -3.32 -15.08 -4.41
C THR A 99 -2.56 -15.75 -5.55
N GLU A 100 -2.30 -15.01 -6.63
CA GLU A 100 -1.59 -15.50 -7.80
C GLU A 100 -0.07 -15.34 -7.67
N ARG A 101 0.38 -14.60 -6.65
CA ARG A 101 1.79 -14.22 -6.46
C ARG A 101 2.33 -13.63 -7.77
N TYR A 102 1.56 -12.70 -8.32
CA TYR A 102 1.81 -12.08 -9.61
C TYR A 102 1.45 -10.59 -9.58
N CYS A 103 2.26 -9.78 -10.26
CA CYS A 103 1.99 -8.37 -10.47
C CYS A 103 1.51 -8.17 -11.92
N PRO A 104 0.24 -7.78 -12.15
CA PRO A 104 -0.28 -7.56 -13.50
C PRO A 104 0.50 -6.54 -14.33
N ALA A 105 1.10 -5.54 -13.68
CA ALA A 105 1.96 -4.55 -14.32
C ALA A 105 3.41 -5.01 -14.49
N GLY A 106 3.82 -6.12 -13.87
CA GLY A 106 5.17 -6.69 -13.98
C GLY A 106 6.30 -5.84 -13.37
N VAL A 107 5.99 -4.90 -12.47
CA VAL A 107 6.98 -3.97 -11.89
C VAL A 107 7.37 -4.30 -10.44
N CYS A 108 6.54 -5.06 -9.73
CA CYS A 108 6.80 -5.48 -8.35
C CYS A 108 7.77 -6.67 -8.30
N ASP A 109 8.68 -6.68 -7.32
CA ASP A 109 9.65 -7.75 -7.07
C ASP A 109 9.00 -8.93 -6.33
N ILE A 110 8.18 -9.70 -7.04
CA ILE A 110 7.51 -10.88 -6.45
C ILE A 110 8.52 -12.01 -6.22
N ARG A 111 8.62 -12.45 -4.98
CA ARG A 111 9.52 -13.54 -4.58
C ARG A 111 8.80 -14.88 -4.66
N TYR A 112 9.19 -15.73 -5.60
CA TYR A 112 8.74 -17.12 -5.64
C TYR A 112 9.46 -17.91 -4.56
N VAL A 113 8.72 -18.40 -3.55
CA VAL A 113 9.25 -19.42 -2.64
C VAL A 113 9.16 -20.74 -3.38
N VAL A 114 10.30 -21.26 -3.84
CA VAL A 114 10.37 -22.65 -4.29
C VAL A 114 10.34 -23.50 -3.04
N GLU A 115 9.22 -24.16 -2.75
CA GLU A 115 9.18 -25.24 -1.78
C GLU A 115 9.99 -26.41 -2.38
N VAL A 116 11.19 -26.63 -1.87
CA VAL A 116 12.07 -27.76 -2.22
C VAL A 116 11.88 -28.87 -1.21
#